data_AF-A0A7W1FUG6-F1
#
_entry.id   AF-A0A7W1FUG6-F1
#
_cell.length_a   1.000
_cell.length_b   1.000
_cell.length_c   1.000
_cell.angle_alpha   90.00
_cell.angle_beta   90.00
_cell.angle_gamma   90.00
#
_symmetry.space_group_name_H-M   'P 1'
#
loop_
_entity.id
_entity.type
_entity.pdbx_description
1 polymer ?
#
loop_
_entity_poly.entity_id
_entity_poly.type
_entity_poly.pdbx_seq_one_letter_code
_entity_poly.pdbx_strand_id
1 'polypeptide(L)'
;MLASPADVHHRRRSGALRVKRQAKSAGLILGRNAFLVTAALMEKPASVSVIATGIHSGTGYADCSPEFATKIQAVLNIYEEAHVQLAAPFLDWTKADIIKYCSMKEVPVALTYSCESGPE
;
A
#
# COMPACT_ATOMS: atom_id res chain seq x y z
N MET A 1 -42.32 39.06 -7.69
CA MET A 1 -41.05 39.24 -6.96
C MET A 1 -40.74 37.93 -6.26
N LEU A 2 -39.88 37.12 -6.88
CA LEU A 2 -39.53 35.77 -6.42
C LEU A 2 -38.44 35.88 -5.34
N ALA A 3 -38.64 35.23 -4.21
CA ALA A 3 -37.68 35.18 -3.11
C ALA A 3 -36.42 34.39 -3.52
N SER A 4 -35.26 34.97 -3.21
CA SER A 4 -33.93 34.37 -3.39
C SER A 4 -33.76 33.11 -2.50
N PRO A 5 -33.16 32.01 -2.98
CA PRO A 5 -32.82 30.89 -2.12
C PRO A 5 -31.63 31.26 -1.23
N ALA A 6 -31.95 31.60 0.02
CA ALA A 6 -30.98 31.77 1.09
C ALA A 6 -30.20 30.47 1.34
N ASP A 7 -28.91 30.65 1.56
CA ASP A 7 -27.92 29.66 1.96
C ASP A 7 -28.44 28.66 2.99
N VAL A 8 -28.66 27.42 2.57
CA VAL A 8 -28.87 26.28 3.48
C VAL A 8 -27.51 25.91 4.06
N HIS A 9 -27.09 26.66 5.09
CA HIS A 9 -25.96 26.29 5.94
C HIS A 9 -26.28 24.98 6.67
N HIS A 10 -25.91 23.85 6.09
CA HIS A 10 -25.92 22.57 6.78
C HIS A 10 -24.85 22.59 7.88
N ARG A 11 -25.19 23.07 9.09
CA ARG A 11 -24.39 22.86 10.30
C ARG A 11 -24.41 21.36 10.63
N ARG A 12 -23.47 20.60 10.06
CA ARG A 12 -23.13 19.29 10.63
C ARG A 12 -22.43 19.54 11.96
N ARG A 13 -23.00 19.01 13.05
CA ARG A 13 -22.28 18.96 14.33
C ARG A 13 -21.03 18.14 14.11
N SER A 14 -19.86 18.76 14.22
CA SER A 14 -18.56 18.08 14.23
C SER A 14 -18.47 17.23 15.49
N GLY A 15 -19.07 16.04 15.47
CA GLY A 15 -18.85 15.05 16.51
C GLY A 15 -17.38 14.66 16.46
N ALA A 16 -16.64 14.91 17.54
CA ALA A 16 -15.25 14.47 17.64
C ALA A 16 -15.23 12.94 17.60
N LEU A 17 -14.78 12.35 16.49
CA LEU A 17 -14.56 10.92 16.40
C LEU A 17 -13.38 10.56 17.32
N ARG A 18 -13.68 10.01 18.49
CA ARG A 18 -12.65 9.56 19.43
C ARG A 18 -12.18 8.17 19.01
N VAL A 19 -11.19 8.13 18.12
CA VAL A 19 -10.53 6.88 17.73
C VAL A 19 -9.70 6.38 18.92
N LYS A 20 -9.99 5.17 19.41
CA LYS A 20 -9.12 4.53 20.41
C LYS A 20 -7.77 4.28 19.76
N ARG A 21 -6.71 4.92 20.27
CA ARG A 21 -5.34 4.64 19.83
C ARG A 21 -4.98 3.21 20.23
N GLN A 22 -4.75 2.36 19.24
CA GLN A 22 -4.08 1.09 19.45
C GLN A 22 -2.57 1.34 19.38
N ALA A 23 -1.83 0.93 20.41
CA ALA A 23 -0.37 0.99 20.37
C ALA A 23 0.15 0.08 19.26
N LYS A 24 1.21 0.51 18.56
CA LYS A 24 1.91 -0.35 17.59
C LYS A 24 2.58 -1.48 18.39
N SER A 25 2.33 -2.73 18.02
CA SER A 25 3.02 -3.89 18.60
C SER A 25 4.30 -4.21 17.83
N ALA A 26 5.13 -5.11 18.36
CA ALA A 26 6.14 -5.78 17.56
C ALA A 26 5.46 -6.52 16.39
N GLY A 27 6.05 -6.46 15.20
CA GLY A 27 5.50 -7.05 13.98
C GLY A 27 4.64 -6.07 13.15
N LEU A 28 3.36 -6.39 12.97
CA LEU A 28 2.47 -5.70 12.02
C LEU A 28 2.26 -4.22 12.36
N ILE A 29 2.59 -3.35 11.41
CA ILE A 29 2.17 -1.95 11.41
C ILE A 29 1.01 -1.81 10.43
N LEU A 30 -0.21 -1.61 10.95
CA LEU A 30 -1.40 -1.44 10.12
C LEU A 30 -1.23 -0.28 9.12
N GLY A 31 -1.53 -0.56 7.85
CA GLY A 31 -1.47 0.42 6.76
C GLY A 31 -0.05 0.74 6.27
N ARG A 32 0.96 -0.05 6.63
CA ARG A 32 2.34 0.17 6.20
C ARG A 32 2.47 0.19 4.68
N ASN A 33 1.91 -0.80 3.96
CA ASN A 33 2.11 -0.85 2.51
C ASN A 33 1.35 0.28 1.80
N ALA A 34 0.17 0.66 2.31
CA ALA A 34 -0.55 1.83 1.83
C ALA A 34 0.30 3.10 1.98
N PHE A 35 0.86 3.33 3.17
CA PHE A 35 1.75 4.45 3.44
C PHE A 35 2.96 4.47 2.50
N LEU A 36 3.64 3.34 2.32
CA LEU A 36 4.82 3.24 1.46
C LEU A 36 4.49 3.51 -0.02
N VAL A 37 3.38 2.98 -0.52
CA VAL A 37 2.92 3.26 -1.90
C VAL A 37 2.61 4.74 -2.08
N THR A 38 1.90 5.36 -1.13
CA THR A 38 1.59 6.79 -1.22
C THR A 38 2.83 7.69 -1.06
N ALA A 39 3.80 7.28 -0.25
CA ALA A 39 5.08 7.98 -0.15
C ALA A 39 5.86 7.87 -1.46
N ALA A 40 5.89 6.69 -2.09
CA ALA A 40 6.51 6.51 -3.39
C ALA A 40 5.82 7.36 -4.47
N LEU A 41 4.50 7.49 -4.44
CA LEU A 41 3.76 8.39 -5.33
C LEU A 41 4.19 9.85 -5.15
N MET A 42 4.36 10.31 -3.90
CA MET A 42 4.75 11.70 -3.61
C MET A 42 6.18 12.01 -4.08
N GLU A 43 7.10 11.07 -3.95
CA GLU A 43 8.54 11.31 -4.18
C GLU A 43 9.03 10.87 -5.57
N LYS A 44 8.21 10.16 -6.35
CA LYS A 44 8.67 9.65 -7.64
C LYS A 44 8.99 10.78 -8.64
N PRO A 45 10.05 10.66 -9.46
CA PRO A 45 10.25 11.53 -10.60
C PRO A 45 9.10 11.42 -11.62
N ALA A 46 8.84 12.48 -12.37
CA ALA A 46 7.82 12.49 -13.43
C ALA A 46 8.06 11.44 -14.54
N SER A 47 9.30 11.00 -14.74
CA SER A 47 9.67 9.96 -15.71
C SER A 47 9.34 8.54 -15.25
N VAL A 48 8.92 8.34 -14.00
CA VAL A 48 8.62 7.03 -13.43
C VAL A 48 7.11 6.78 -13.50
N SER A 49 6.72 5.71 -14.18
CA SER A 49 5.33 5.27 -14.34
C SER A 49 5.00 3.98 -13.58
N VAL A 50 5.93 3.46 -12.77
CA VAL A 50 5.74 2.21 -12.04
C VAL A 50 6.16 2.36 -10.58
N ILE A 51 5.26 1.96 -9.68
CA ILE A 51 5.55 1.75 -8.27
C ILE A 51 5.53 0.24 -8.02
N ALA A 52 6.70 -0.35 -7.75
CA ALA A 52 6.83 -1.78 -7.51
C ALA A 52 6.76 -2.12 -6.02
N THR A 53 6.03 -3.18 -5.69
CA THR A 53 5.95 -3.73 -4.34
C THR A 53 6.29 -5.21 -4.34
N GLY A 54 7.00 -5.65 -3.29
CA GLY A 54 7.33 -7.07 -3.07
C GLY A 54 6.29 -7.80 -2.23
N ILE A 55 5.03 -7.33 -2.18
CA ILE A 55 3.97 -8.01 -1.44
C ILE A 55 3.72 -9.39 -2.03
N HIS A 56 3.36 -10.34 -1.18
CA HIS A 56 3.19 -11.73 -1.57
C HIS A 56 2.08 -12.43 -0.77
N SER A 57 1.64 -13.59 -1.27
CA SER A 57 0.57 -14.38 -0.65
C SER A 57 1.06 -15.16 0.58
N GLY A 58 0.12 -15.72 1.34
CA GLY A 58 0.45 -16.50 2.55
C GLY A 58 0.87 -15.64 3.76
N THR A 59 0.69 -14.32 3.70
CA THR A 59 0.83 -13.44 4.86
C THR A 59 -0.53 -13.25 5.56
N GLY A 60 -0.51 -12.88 6.85
CA GLY A 60 -1.72 -12.49 7.59
C GLY A 60 -2.13 -11.02 7.40
N TYR A 61 -1.55 -10.33 6.41
CA TYR A 61 -1.69 -8.88 6.27
C TYR A 61 -2.71 -8.51 5.19
N ALA A 62 -3.68 -7.67 5.56
CA ALA A 62 -4.72 -7.22 4.64
C ALA A 62 -4.15 -6.43 3.45
N ASP A 63 -3.06 -5.70 3.65
CA ASP A 63 -2.36 -4.90 2.64
C ASP A 63 -1.31 -5.70 1.84
N CYS A 64 -1.44 -7.03 1.83
CA CYS A 64 -0.79 -7.96 0.89
C CYS A 64 -1.80 -8.69 0.00
N SER A 65 -3.08 -8.31 0.02
CA SER A 65 -4.15 -8.99 -0.71
C SER A 65 -4.35 -8.46 -2.14
N PRO A 66 -4.94 -9.26 -3.05
CA PRO A 66 -5.36 -8.78 -4.36
C PRO A 66 -6.38 -7.63 -4.31
N GLU A 67 -7.25 -7.64 -3.30
CA GLU A 67 -8.18 -6.54 -3.07
C GLU A 67 -7.41 -5.24 -2.77
N PHE A 68 -6.44 -5.29 -1.86
CA PHE A 68 -5.59 -4.14 -1.57
C PHE A 68 -4.88 -3.62 -2.83
N ALA A 69 -4.24 -4.50 -3.60
CA ALA A 69 -3.54 -4.11 -4.84
C ALA A 69 -4.49 -3.41 -5.84
N THR A 70 -5.71 -3.94 -5.99
CA THR A 70 -6.74 -3.33 -6.85
C THR A 70 -7.18 -1.96 -6.33
N LYS A 71 -7.44 -1.83 -5.02
CA LYS A 71 -7.88 -0.56 -4.43
C LYS A 71 -6.79 0.49 -4.45
N ILE A 72 -5.54 0.13 -4.19
CA ILE A 72 -4.44 1.09 -4.22
C ILE A 72 -4.13 1.54 -5.64
N GLN A 73 -4.25 0.66 -6.65
CA GLN A 73 -4.17 1.08 -8.05
C GLN A 73 -5.26 2.12 -8.40
N ALA A 74 -6.49 1.93 -7.92
CA ALA A 74 -7.55 2.93 -8.11
C ALA A 74 -7.21 4.28 -7.47
N VAL A 75 -6.55 4.28 -6.31
CA VAL A 75 -6.04 5.52 -5.69
C VAL A 75 -4.97 6.17 -6.56
N LEU A 76 -3.99 5.40 -7.06
CA LEU A 76 -2.94 5.93 -7.95
C LEU A 76 -3.54 6.57 -9.21
N ASN A 77 -4.58 5.95 -9.78
CA ASN A 77 -5.27 6.46 -10.97
C ASN A 77 -5.92 7.84 -10.75
N ILE A 78 -6.34 8.17 -9.53
CA ILE A 78 -6.91 9.49 -9.22
C ILE A 78 -5.86 10.59 -9.34
N TYR A 79 -4.61 10.31 -8.95
CA TYR A 79 -3.55 11.32 -8.90
C TYR A 79 -2.74 11.42 -10.19
N GLU A 80 -2.64 10.32 -10.94
CA GLU A 80 -1.72 10.21 -12.07
C GLU A 80 -2.47 9.96 -13.39
N GLU A 81 -3.79 10.16 -13.43
CA GLU A 81 -4.62 9.98 -14.64
C GLU A 81 -4.36 8.62 -15.33
N ALA A 82 -4.18 7.57 -14.52
CA ALA A 82 -3.83 6.21 -14.95
C ALA A 82 -2.45 6.04 -15.64
N HIS A 83 -1.53 7.00 -15.50
CA HIS A 83 -0.15 6.89 -15.99
C HIS A 83 0.81 6.13 -15.06
N VAL A 84 0.38 5.82 -13.83
CA VAL A 84 1.18 5.05 -12.87
C VAL A 84 0.56 3.68 -12.60
N GLN A 85 1.38 2.65 -12.76
CA GLN A 85 1.02 1.27 -12.46
C GLN A 85 1.64 0.81 -11.13
N LEU A 86 0.84 0.14 -10.30
CA LEU A 86 1.34 -0.68 -9.21
C LEU A 86 1.79 -2.04 -9.77
N ALA A 87 3.08 -2.33 -9.66
CA ALA A 87 3.62 -3.66 -9.98
C ALA A 87 3.72 -4.50 -8.70
N ALA A 88 3.01 -5.62 -8.64
CA ALA A 88 3.06 -6.58 -7.54
C ALA A 88 3.31 -8.00 -8.09
N PRO A 89 4.51 -8.29 -8.63
CA PRO A 89 4.78 -9.53 -9.37
C PRO A 89 4.66 -10.81 -8.54
N PHE A 90 4.72 -10.69 -7.21
CA PHE A 90 4.66 -11.83 -6.29
C PHE A 90 3.33 -11.93 -5.54
N LEU A 91 2.32 -11.15 -5.95
CA LEU A 91 1.05 -11.02 -5.23
C LEU A 91 0.40 -12.38 -4.91
N ASP A 92 0.42 -13.30 -5.88
CA ASP A 92 -0.16 -14.63 -5.73
C ASP A 92 0.87 -15.69 -5.29
N TRP A 93 2.13 -15.32 -5.15
CA TRP A 93 3.23 -16.24 -4.84
C TRP A 93 3.40 -16.38 -3.33
N THR A 94 3.61 -17.61 -2.86
CA THR A 94 4.07 -17.83 -1.49
C THR A 94 5.55 -17.45 -1.37
N LYS A 95 6.05 -17.28 -0.14
CA LYS A 95 7.50 -17.10 0.08
C LYS A 95 8.31 -18.26 -0.53
N ALA A 96 7.79 -19.49 -0.48
CA ALA A 96 8.44 -20.65 -1.07
C ALA A 96 8.57 -20.53 -2.60
N ASP A 97 7.53 -20.02 -3.28
CA ASP A 97 7.57 -19.78 -4.74
C ASP A 97 8.63 -18.73 -5.10
N ILE A 98 8.73 -17.66 -4.30
CA ILE A 98 9.76 -16.63 -4.48
C ILE A 98 11.16 -17.22 -4.31
N ILE A 99 11.40 -18.01 -3.26
CA ILE A 99 12.72 -18.66 -3.04
C ILE A 99 13.05 -19.63 -4.17
N LYS A 100 12.06 -20.39 -4.65
CA LYS A 100 12.22 -21.27 -5.81
C LYS A 100 12.60 -20.48 -7.05
N TYR A 101 11.92 -19.36 -7.32
CA TYR A 101 12.25 -18.47 -8.43
C TYR A 101 13.67 -17.89 -8.31
N CYS A 102 14.06 -17.44 -7.11
CA CYS A 102 15.41 -16.94 -6.86
C CYS A 102 16.47 -18.00 -7.16
N SER A 103 16.26 -19.24 -6.73
CA SER A 103 17.14 -20.36 -7.05
C SER A 103 17.21 -20.62 -8.56
N MET A 104 16.05 -20.68 -9.24
CA MET A 104 15.98 -20.86 -10.70
C MET A 104 16.64 -19.74 -11.52
N LYS A 105 16.68 -18.52 -10.97
CA LYS A 105 17.26 -17.34 -11.62
C LYS A 105 18.65 -16.99 -11.11
N GLU A 106 19.25 -17.85 -10.29
CA GLU A 106 20.58 -17.63 -9.70
C GLU A 106 20.68 -16.26 -9.01
N VAL A 107 19.58 -15.81 -8.40
CA VAL A 107 19.55 -14.55 -7.64
C VAL A 107 20.48 -14.73 -6.44
N PRO A 108 21.41 -13.78 -6.18
CA PRO A 108 22.37 -13.89 -5.08
C PRO A 108 21.69 -13.62 -3.72
N VAL A 109 20.83 -14.55 -3.27
CA VAL A 109 20.02 -14.41 -2.05
C VAL A 109 20.87 -14.21 -0.80
N ALA A 110 22.11 -14.69 -0.80
CA ALA A 110 23.09 -14.48 0.27
C ALA A 110 23.48 -13.00 0.47
N LEU A 111 23.28 -12.15 -0.54
CA LEU A 111 23.48 -10.69 -0.44
C LEU A 111 22.21 -9.97 0.05
N THR A 112 21.12 -10.71 0.27
CA THR A 112 19.86 -10.17 0.75
C THR A 112 19.61 -10.59 2.19
N TYR A 113 18.70 -9.90 2.86
CA TYR A 113 18.39 -10.13 4.26
C TYR A 113 16.88 -10.32 4.43
N SER A 114 16.46 -11.42 5.07
CA SER A 114 15.05 -11.79 5.24
C SER A 114 14.65 -12.17 6.67
N CYS A 115 15.61 -12.42 7.56
CA CYS A 115 15.29 -12.83 8.93
C CYS A 115 14.81 -11.61 9.74
N GLU A 116 13.67 -11.69 10.41
CA GLU A 116 13.19 -10.60 11.29
C GLU A 116 14.07 -10.45 12.56
N SER A 117 14.89 -11.47 12.87
CA SER A 117 15.60 -11.61 14.15
C SER A 117 16.99 -10.95 14.23
N GLY A 118 17.52 -10.40 13.14
CA GLY A 118 18.92 -9.97 13.06
C GLY A 118 19.87 -11.16 12.77
N PRO A 119 21.07 -10.93 12.20
CA PRO A 119 22.20 -11.78 12.53
C PRO A 119 22.56 -11.53 14.01
N GLU A 120 22.60 -12.58 14.82
CA GLU A 120 23.29 -12.54 16.13
C GLU A 120 24.80 -12.46 15.94
#